data_AF-A0A4R9PWW7-F1
#
_entry.id   AF-A0A4R9PWW7-F1
#
_cell.length_a   1.000
_cell.length_b   1.000
_cell.length_c   1.000
_cell.angle_alpha   90.00
_cell.angle_beta   90.00
_cell.angle_gamma   90.00
#
_symmetry.space_group_name_H-M   'P 1'
#
loop_
_entity.id
_entity.type
_entity.pdbx_description
1 polymer ?
#
loop_
_entity_poly.entity_id
_entity_poly.type
_entity_poly.pdbx_seq_one_letter_code
_entity_poly.pdbx_strand_id
1 'polypeptide(L)' 'MTERPSPNRLSAQELHDVDAYWRAANYLTIGQIYLLDNPLLREPLKLEHVKPRLLGHWG' A
#
# COMPACT_ATOMS: atom_id res chain seq x y z
N MET A 1 21.37 -9.48 30.67
CA MET A 1 19.97 -9.09 30.96
C MET A 1 19.16 -9.50 29.74
N THR A 2 18.67 -10.74 29.72
CA THR A 2 17.89 -11.29 28.59
C THR A 2 16.43 -10.90 28.77
N GLU A 3 15.93 -9.97 27.95
CA GLU A 3 14.50 -9.67 27.87
C GLU A 3 13.75 -10.96 27.52
N ARG A 4 12.77 -11.34 28.36
CA ARG A 4 11.79 -12.36 27.97
C ARG A 4 10.87 -11.75 26.92
N PRO A 5 10.56 -12.44 25.82
CA PRO A 5 9.57 -11.95 24.87
C PRO A 5 8.23 -11.79 25.60
N SER A 6 7.72 -10.55 25.64
CA SER A 6 6.41 -10.27 26.20
C SER A 6 5.36 -10.97 25.33
N PRO A 7 4.36 -11.66 25.92
CA PRO A 7 3.34 -12.42 25.19
C PRO A 7 2.42 -11.56 24.30
N ASN A 8 2.65 -10.25 24.27
CA ASN A 8 1.88 -9.25 23.52
C ASN A 8 2.73 -8.53 22.46
N ARG A 9 3.92 -9.04 22.13
CA ARG A 9 4.75 -8.54 21.02
C ARG A 9 4.51 -9.43 19.80
N LEU A 10 4.21 -8.80 18.67
CA LEU A 10 4.14 -9.46 17.38
C LEU A 10 5.49 -10.12 17.05
N SER A 11 5.44 -11.31 16.48
CA SER A 11 6.57 -11.96 15.85
C SER A 11 7.09 -11.13 14.67
N ALA A 12 8.31 -11.41 14.24
CA ALA A 12 8.89 -10.77 13.06
C ALA A 12 8.04 -11.01 11.79
N GLN A 13 7.43 -12.20 11.68
CA GLN A 13 6.55 -12.52 10.55
C GLN A 13 5.26 -11.69 10.57
N GLU A 14 4.61 -11.58 11.73
CA GLU A 14 3.40 -10.77 11.87
C GLU A 14 3.67 -9.28 11.58
N LEU A 15 4.83 -8.75 12.01
CA LEU A 15 5.24 -7.38 11.67
C LEU A 15 5.45 -7.22 10.16
N HIS A 16 6.10 -8.18 9.52
CA HIS A 16 6.29 -8.18 8.07
C HIS A 16 4.95 -8.20 7.33
N ASP A 17 4.00 -9.02 7.76
CA ASP A 17 2.71 -9.17 7.10
C ASP A 17 1.85 -7.91 7.24
N VAL A 18 1.91 -7.23 8.39
CA VAL A 18 1.26 -5.93 8.58
C VAL A 18 1.88 -4.85 7.68
N ASP A 19 3.21 -4.80 7.55
CA ASP A 19 3.88 -3.86 6.63
C ASP A 19 3.49 -4.13 5.17
N ALA A 20 3.49 -5.41 4.76
CA ALA A 20 3.10 -5.81 3.42
C ALA A 20 1.65 -5.43 3.12
N TYR A 21 0.74 -5.67 4.07
CA TYR A 21 -0.65 -5.24 3.97
C TYR A 21 -0.76 -3.73 3.86
N TRP A 22 -0.06 -2.98 4.71
CA TRP A 22 -0.11 -1.51 4.72
C TRP A 22 0.35 -0.93 3.38
N ARG A 23 1.45 -1.45 2.82
CA ARG A 23 1.96 -1.05 1.50
C ARG A 23 0.98 -1.40 0.37
N ALA A 24 0.37 -2.59 0.41
CA ALA A 24 -0.62 -2.99 -0.57
C ALA A 24 -1.86 -2.09 -0.52
N ALA A 25 -2.37 -1.79 0.68
CA ALA A 25 -3.52 -0.90 0.87
C ALA A 25 -3.22 0.52 0.38
N ASN A 26 -2.05 1.07 0.71
CA ASN A 26 -1.63 2.40 0.23
C ASN A 26 -1.52 2.44 -1.30
N TYR A 27 -0.91 1.41 -1.91
CA TYR A 27 -0.77 1.32 -3.36
C TYR A 27 -2.14 1.30 -4.06
N LEU A 28 -3.06 0.45 -3.58
CA LEU A 28 -4.41 0.36 -4.14
C LEU A 28 -5.20 1.65 -3.94
N THR A 29 -5.05 2.32 -2.80
CA THR A 29 -5.74 3.60 -2.52
C THR A 29 -5.30 4.69 -3.51
N ILE A 30 -3.99 4.82 -3.75
CA ILE A 30 -3.47 5.75 -4.76
C ILE A 30 -3.96 5.35 -6.16
N GLY A 31 -3.94 4.06 -6.50
CA GLY A 31 -4.51 3.56 -7.75
C GLY A 31 -5.98 3.98 -7.93
N GLN A 32 -6.81 3.83 -6.89
CA GLN A 32 -8.21 4.22 -6.90
C GLN A 32 -8.43 5.73 -7.05
N ILE A 33 -7.58 6.57 -6.44
CA ILE A 33 -7.71 8.03 -6.52
C ILE A 33 -7.27 8.54 -7.91
N TYR A 34 -6.15 8.03 -8.43
CA TYR A 34 -5.46 8.66 -9.56
C TYR A 34 -5.56 7.90 -10.89
N LEU A 35 -5.70 6.58 -10.90
CA LEU A 35 -5.63 5.79 -12.14
C LEU A 35 -7.01 5.40 -12.65
N LEU A 36 -7.23 5.51 -13.97
CA LEU A 36 -8.37 4.85 -14.65
C LEU A 36 -8.00 3.49 -15.24
N ASP A 37 -6.71 3.24 -15.49
CA ASP A 37 -6.20 2.00 -16.08
C ASP A 37 -4.74 1.73 -15.64
N ASN A 38 -4.19 0.57 -16.02
CA ASN A 38 -2.86 0.09 -15.68
C ASN A 38 -2.55 0.11 -14.16
N PRO A 39 -3.45 -0.40 -13.29
CA PRO A 39 -3.31 -0.26 -11.83
C PRO A 39 -2.15 -1.06 -11.23
N LEU A 40 -1.55 -1.98 -11.98
CA LEU A 40 -0.40 -2.79 -11.56
C LEU A 40 0.88 -2.44 -12.33
N LEU A 41 0.87 -1.37 -13.14
CA LEU A 41 2.00 -0.92 -13.95
C LEU A 41 2.62 -2.06 -14.80
N ARG A 42 1.77 -2.85 -15.47
CA ARG A 42 2.20 -3.94 -16.37
C ARG A 42 2.92 -3.42 -17.61
N GLU A 43 2.70 -2.15 -17.93
CA GLU A 43 3.46 -1.36 -18.90
C GLU A 43 3.88 -0.01 -18.26
N PRO A 44 4.85 0.72 -18.85
CA PRO A 44 5.27 2.03 -18.34
C PRO A 44 4.09 2.98 -18.14
N LEU A 45 4.11 3.73 -17.03
CA LEU A 45 3.05 4.69 -16.72
C LEU A 45 3.03 5.82 -17.76
N LYS A 46 1.84 6.11 -18.29
CA LYS A 46 1.58 7.17 -19.26
C LYS A 46 0.44 8.06 -18.75
N LEU A 47 0.34 9.28 -19.27
CA LEU A 47 -0.69 10.23 -18.88
C LEU A 47 -2.11 9.69 -19.16
N GLU A 48 -2.28 8.88 -20.20
CA GLU A 48 -3.55 8.23 -20.56
C GLU A 48 -4.09 7.27 -19.49
N HIS A 49 -3.26 6.81 -18.55
CA HIS A 49 -3.69 5.97 -17.43
C HIS A 49 -4.25 6.80 -16.24
N VAL A 50 -4.05 8.12 -16.23
CA VAL A 50 -4.42 9.01 -15.12
C VAL A 50 -5.80 9.62 -15.34
N LYS A 51 -6.66 9.61 -14.31
CA LYS A 51 -8.03 10.12 -14.39
C LYS A 51 -8.03 11.61 -14.81
N PRO A 52 -8.88 12.03 -15.77
CA PRO A 52 -8.98 13.43 -16.18
C PRO A 52 -9.45 14.37 -15.06
N ARG A 53 -10.18 13.83 -14.07
CA ARG A 53 -10.62 14.55 -12.88
C ARG A 53 -10.29 13.72 -11.65
N LEU A 54 -9.52 14.31 -10.74
CA LEU A 54 -9.11 13.69 -9.49
C LEU A 54 -10.12 14.01 -8.39
N LEU A 55 -10.69 12.96 -7.79
CA LEU A 55 -11.61 13.07 -6.67
C LEU A 55 -11.20 12.04 -5.63
N GLY A 56 -10.93 12.50 -4.42
CA GLY A 56 -10.41 11.70 -3.31
C GLY A 56 -9.64 12.57 -2.33
N HIS A 57 -9.38 12.03 -1.14
CA HIS A 57 -8.54 12.66 -0.13
C HIS A 57 -7.34 11.75 0.15
N TRP A 58 -6.19 12.36 0.38
CA TRP A 58 -4.98 11.69 0.81
C TRP A 58 -4.25 12.59 1.80
N GLY A 59 -3.86 12.04 2.95
CA GLY A 59 -3.42 12.79 4.13
C GLY A 59 -4.54 13.01 5.14
#